data_AF-A0A318QGD3-F1
#
_entry.id   AF-A0A318QGD3-F1
#
_cell.length_a   1.000
_cell.length_b   1.000
_cell.length_c   1.000
_cell.angle_alpha   90.00
_cell.angle_beta   90.00
_cell.angle_gamma   90.00
#
_symmetry.space_group_name_H-M   'P 1'
#
loop_
_entity.id
_entity.type
_entity.pdbx_description
1 polymer ?
#
loop_
_entity_poly.entity_id
_entity_poly.type
_entity_poly.pdbx_seq_one_letter_code
_entity_poly.pdbx_strand_id
1 'polypeptide(L)'
;MTASFLRRTLAATTCALAVAIAPLTLHPALAQQPMQQTARQQAQPTPAQQAAIARDMKTVAEYRLPKDFFTRMMPVIEQIRQSRISPPETPNMSLDETIKRTADMEALKPILQHNGMSAREFVMGITTFGLTSAVMQHPAQDSKNMPQLNPDNVKLLQSHQAQTQALIQAMGGSEGEGQQSATP
;
A
#
# COMPACT_ATOMS: atom_id res chain seq x y z
N MET A 1 51.06 20.11 -19.37
CA MET A 1 51.33 20.60 -20.74
C MET A 1 51.23 19.41 -21.69
N THR A 2 50.44 19.57 -22.77
CA THR A 2 50.37 18.79 -24.04
C THR A 2 49.97 17.29 -23.94
N ALA A 3 49.13 16.70 -24.80
CA ALA A 3 48.83 17.02 -26.18
C ALA A 3 47.40 16.63 -26.60
N SER A 4 46.89 17.40 -27.57
CA SER A 4 45.64 17.27 -28.29
C SER A 4 45.66 16.13 -29.31
N PHE A 5 44.51 15.51 -29.59
CA PHE A 5 44.25 14.90 -30.89
C PHE A 5 42.91 15.36 -31.45
N LEU A 6 43.01 16.01 -32.61
CA LEU A 6 41.99 16.64 -33.41
C LEU A 6 41.85 15.81 -34.70
N ARG A 7 40.66 15.30 -35.03
CA ARG A 7 40.26 14.88 -36.39
C ARG A 7 38.75 15.10 -36.51
N ARG A 8 38.23 16.19 -37.12
CA ARG A 8 38.00 16.41 -38.58
C ARG A 8 37.43 15.15 -39.23
N THR A 9 36.22 15.12 -39.79
CA THR A 9 35.79 15.89 -40.97
C THR A 9 34.26 15.97 -41.14
N LEU A 10 33.77 17.13 -41.56
CA LEU A 10 32.48 17.34 -42.24
C LEU A 10 32.56 16.87 -43.71
N ALA A 11 31.45 16.38 -44.26
CA ALA A 11 31.17 16.44 -45.69
C ALA A 11 29.65 16.58 -45.94
N ALA A 12 29.28 17.68 -46.59
CA ALA A 12 27.99 17.92 -47.23
C ALA A 12 27.82 16.94 -48.42
N THR A 13 26.64 16.73 -49.00
CA THR A 13 26.12 17.56 -50.12
C THR A 13 24.75 17.01 -50.59
N THR A 14 23.92 17.93 -51.06
CA THR A 14 22.55 17.90 -51.60
C THR A 14 22.36 17.27 -53.00
N CYS A 15 21.09 16.95 -53.34
CA CYS A 15 20.37 16.94 -54.65
C CYS A 15 19.43 15.71 -54.76
N ALA A 16 18.24 15.69 -55.36
CA ALA A 16 17.32 16.67 -55.96
C ALA A 16 15.98 15.92 -56.21
N LEU A 17 14.88 16.67 -56.43
CA LEU A 17 13.53 16.19 -56.78
C LEU A 17 13.47 15.36 -58.08
N ALA A 18 12.59 14.35 -58.12
CA ALA A 18 11.75 14.06 -59.29
C ALA A 18 10.52 13.19 -58.94
N VAL A 19 9.39 13.57 -59.51
CA VAL A 19 8.01 13.08 -59.33
C VAL A 19 7.73 11.86 -60.21
N ALA A 20 6.98 10.86 -59.72
CA ALA A 20 6.08 10.02 -60.55
C ALA A 20 5.18 9.04 -59.75
N ILE A 21 3.86 9.26 -59.87
CA ILE A 21 2.78 8.27 -60.15
C ILE A 21 2.29 7.35 -59.00
N ALA A 22 1.00 7.48 -58.68
CA ALA A 22 0.19 6.63 -57.77
C ALA A 22 -0.18 5.27 -58.41
N PRO A 23 -0.57 4.24 -57.63
CA PRO A 23 -1.99 4.14 -57.25
C PRO A 23 -2.28 3.59 -55.84
N LEU A 24 -3.41 4.07 -55.31
CA LEU A 24 -4.43 3.33 -54.55
C LEU A 24 -3.95 2.17 -53.64
N THR A 25 -3.75 2.45 -52.37
CA THR A 25 -3.99 1.46 -51.31
C THR A 25 -4.97 2.06 -50.30
N LEU A 26 -6.24 1.69 -50.46
CA LEU A 26 -7.22 1.78 -49.38
C LEU A 26 -6.76 0.82 -48.28
N HIS A 27 -5.97 1.32 -47.33
CA HIS A 27 -5.79 0.63 -46.06
C HIS A 27 -7.07 0.83 -45.26
N PRO A 28 -7.73 -0.24 -44.78
CA PRO A 28 -8.77 -0.08 -43.79
C PRO A 28 -8.09 0.56 -42.58
N ALA A 29 -8.64 1.68 -42.13
CA ALA A 29 -8.31 2.23 -40.84
C ALA A 29 -8.58 1.13 -39.81
N LEU A 30 -7.52 0.48 -39.31
CA LEU A 30 -7.60 -0.26 -38.07
C LEU A 30 -7.97 0.78 -37.02
N ALA A 31 -9.24 0.75 -36.65
CA ALA A 31 -9.79 1.49 -35.54
C ALA A 31 -8.80 1.41 -34.39
N GLN A 32 -8.29 2.58 -33.99
CA GLN A 32 -7.61 2.73 -32.72
C GLN A 32 -8.62 2.30 -31.66
N GLN A 33 -8.55 1.04 -31.23
CA GLN A 33 -9.19 0.63 -30.00
C GLN A 33 -8.61 1.54 -28.93
N PRO A 34 -9.41 2.37 -28.25
CA PRO A 34 -8.95 2.94 -27.01
C PRO A 34 -8.61 1.72 -26.15
N MET A 35 -7.34 1.53 -25.84
CA MET A 35 -7.00 0.72 -24.68
C MET A 35 -7.77 1.38 -23.53
N GLN A 36 -8.88 0.76 -23.15
CA GLN A 36 -9.53 1.03 -21.89
C GLN A 36 -8.47 0.67 -20.84
N GLN A 37 -7.67 1.67 -20.46
CA GLN A 37 -7.16 1.75 -19.11
C GLN A 37 -8.40 1.74 -18.23
N THR A 38 -8.78 0.55 -17.78
CA THR A 38 -9.71 0.37 -16.68
C THR A 38 -9.00 0.95 -15.45
N ALA A 39 -9.05 2.28 -15.31
CA ALA A 39 -8.90 2.91 -14.03
C ALA A 39 -9.90 2.18 -13.12
N ARG A 40 -9.39 1.40 -12.16
CA ARG A 40 -10.20 0.77 -11.13
C ARG A 40 -10.90 1.90 -10.39
N GLN A 41 -12.11 2.25 -10.83
CA GLN A 41 -12.97 3.17 -10.10
C GLN A 41 -13.28 2.48 -8.78
N GLN A 42 -12.59 2.92 -7.71
CA GLN A 42 -13.01 2.60 -6.35
C GLN A 42 -14.42 3.16 -6.20
N ALA A 43 -15.41 2.27 -6.22
CA ALA A 43 -16.81 2.66 -6.05
C ALA A 43 -16.94 3.40 -4.71
N GLN A 44 -17.61 4.56 -4.72
CA GLN A 44 -17.88 5.29 -3.48
C GLN A 44 -18.73 4.42 -2.55
N PRO A 45 -18.42 4.37 -1.24
CA PRO A 45 -19.11 3.50 -0.31
C PRO A 45 -20.58 3.91 -0.14
N THR A 46 -21.47 2.92 -0.11
CA THR A 46 -22.91 3.13 0.13
C THR A 46 -23.16 3.68 1.55
N PRO A 47 -24.33 4.30 1.86
CA PRO A 47 -24.63 4.77 3.21
C PRO A 47 -24.54 3.67 4.28
N ALA A 48 -24.97 2.45 3.98
CA ALA A 48 -24.85 1.31 4.88
C ALA A 48 -23.38 0.95 5.16
N GLN A 49 -22.54 1.05 4.12
CA GLN A 49 -21.11 0.81 4.21
C GLN A 49 -20.40 1.92 4.99
N GLN A 50 -20.79 3.19 4.81
CA GLN A 50 -20.29 4.30 5.61
C GLN A 50 -20.63 4.13 7.10
N ALA A 51 -21.85 3.68 7.42
CA ALA A 51 -22.24 3.38 8.80
C ALA A 51 -21.44 2.20 9.39
N ALA A 52 -21.12 1.18 8.59
CA ALA A 52 -20.24 0.09 9.00
C ALA A 52 -18.82 0.59 9.29
N ILE A 53 -18.23 1.39 8.38
CA ILE A 53 -16.90 1.99 8.55
C ILE A 53 -16.83 2.83 9.84
N ALA A 54 -17.86 3.64 10.12
CA ALA A 54 -17.91 4.44 11.35
C ALA A 54 -17.96 3.58 12.62
N ARG A 55 -18.72 2.48 12.60
CA ARG A 55 -18.76 1.51 13.71
C ARG A 55 -17.42 0.79 13.88
N ASP A 56 -16.80 0.40 12.79
CA ASP A 56 -15.52 -0.29 12.78
C ASP A 56 -14.42 0.61 13.32
N MET A 57 -14.41 1.89 12.90
CA MET A 57 -13.49 2.90 13.41
C MET A 57 -13.60 3.06 14.93
N LYS A 58 -14.83 3.15 15.46
CA LYS A 58 -15.06 3.21 16.91
C LYS A 58 -14.56 1.93 17.60
N THR A 59 -14.87 0.76 17.04
CA THR A 59 -14.46 -0.54 17.58
C THR A 59 -12.93 -0.65 17.68
N VAL A 60 -12.21 -0.23 16.64
CA VAL A 60 -10.74 -0.25 16.60
C VAL A 60 -10.14 0.78 17.57
N ALA A 61 -10.71 1.99 17.64
CA ALA A 61 -10.20 3.05 18.53
C ALA A 61 -10.34 2.69 20.02
N GLU A 62 -11.39 1.97 20.39
CA GLU A 62 -11.67 1.55 21.77
C GLU A 62 -10.96 0.24 22.16
N TYR A 63 -10.57 -0.59 21.18
CA TYR A 63 -9.93 -1.89 21.43
C TYR A 63 -8.66 -1.73 22.26
N ARG A 64 -8.50 -2.59 23.27
CA ARG A 64 -7.31 -2.59 24.14
C ARG A 64 -6.29 -3.59 23.62
N LEU A 65 -5.11 -3.10 23.25
CA LEU A 65 -3.99 -3.98 22.91
C LEU A 65 -3.54 -4.78 24.15
N PRO A 66 -3.20 -6.08 23.98
CA PRO A 66 -2.58 -6.86 25.04
C PRO A 66 -1.30 -6.22 25.56
N LYS A 67 -0.98 -6.39 26.85
CA LYS A 67 0.25 -5.82 27.45
C LYS A 67 1.52 -6.39 26.81
N ASP A 68 1.45 -7.63 26.35
CA ASP A 68 2.49 -8.38 25.65
C ASP A 68 2.36 -8.29 24.12
N PHE A 69 1.64 -7.29 23.61
CA PHE A 69 1.35 -7.11 22.18
C PHE A 69 2.57 -7.28 21.28
N PHE A 70 3.67 -6.58 21.57
CA PHE A 70 4.88 -6.63 20.75
C PHE A 70 5.50 -8.03 20.74
N THR A 71 5.55 -8.70 21.89
CA THR A 71 6.07 -10.07 22.02
C THR A 71 5.25 -11.06 21.21
N ARG A 72 3.92 -10.90 21.16
CA ARG A 72 3.03 -11.77 20.37
C ARG A 72 3.05 -11.45 18.87
N MET A 73 3.08 -10.16 18.52
CA MET A 73 2.86 -9.72 17.14
C MET A 73 4.13 -9.76 16.28
N MET A 74 5.32 -9.51 16.84
CA MET A 74 6.54 -9.39 16.01
C MET A 74 6.90 -10.71 15.32
N PRO A 75 6.87 -11.87 16.01
CA PRO A 75 7.15 -13.15 15.36
C PRO A 75 6.18 -13.45 14.22
N VAL A 76 4.90 -13.09 14.38
CA VAL A 76 3.86 -13.29 13.37
C VAL A 76 4.16 -12.47 12.12
N ILE A 77 4.42 -11.16 12.27
CA ILE A 77 4.73 -10.29 11.12
C ILE A 77 6.00 -10.75 10.40
N GLU A 78 7.04 -11.14 11.15
CA GLU A 78 8.29 -11.60 10.54
C GLU A 78 8.10 -12.93 9.77
N GLN A 79 7.35 -13.89 10.32
CA GLN A 79 7.02 -15.13 9.61
C GLN A 79 6.18 -14.88 8.35
N ILE A 80 5.24 -13.94 8.39
CA ILE A 80 4.44 -13.53 7.21
C ILE A 80 5.37 -12.99 6.11
N ARG A 81 6.32 -12.12 6.46
CA ARG A 81 7.31 -11.56 5.53
C ARG A 81 8.22 -12.64 4.93
N GLN A 82 8.77 -13.51 5.78
CA GLN A 82 9.63 -14.61 5.35
C GLN A 82 8.89 -15.59 4.42
N SER A 83 7.60 -15.79 4.66
CA SER A 83 6.73 -16.62 3.83
C SER A 83 6.23 -15.90 2.57
N ARG A 84 6.58 -14.62 2.38
CA ARG A 84 6.15 -13.76 1.27
C ARG A 84 4.63 -13.74 1.09
N ILE A 85 3.90 -13.80 2.20
CA ILE A 85 2.44 -13.70 2.20
C ILE A 85 2.08 -12.22 2.11
N SER A 86 1.44 -11.83 1.01
CA SER A 86 0.90 -10.49 0.86
C SER A 86 -0.43 -10.34 1.61
N PRO A 87 -0.70 -9.19 2.24
CA PRO A 87 -2.00 -8.88 2.78
C PRO A 87 -3.08 -8.95 1.68
N PRO A 88 -4.31 -9.39 2.00
CA PRO A 88 -5.40 -9.31 1.06
C PRO A 88 -5.79 -7.84 0.82
N GLU A 89 -5.99 -7.47 -0.44
CA GLU A 89 -6.64 -6.20 -0.81
C GLU A 89 -8.07 -6.19 -0.25
N THR A 90 -8.38 -5.24 0.64
CA THR A 90 -9.67 -5.16 1.37
C THR A 90 -10.41 -3.82 1.14
N PRO A 91 -10.48 -3.29 -0.10
CA PRO A 91 -11.15 -2.01 -0.33
C PRO A 91 -12.62 -2.11 0.08
N ASN A 92 -13.04 -1.18 0.94
CA ASN A 92 -14.41 -1.02 1.42
C ASN A 92 -15.00 -2.25 2.16
N MET A 93 -14.18 -3.18 2.68
CA MET A 93 -14.67 -4.26 3.55
C MET A 93 -14.92 -3.75 4.97
N SER A 94 -15.93 -4.30 5.64
CA SER A 94 -16.07 -4.13 7.08
C SER A 94 -14.96 -4.88 7.84
N LEU A 95 -14.78 -4.53 9.10
CA LEU A 95 -13.82 -5.17 9.99
C LEU A 95 -14.11 -6.66 10.18
N ASP A 96 -15.38 -7.05 10.34
CA ASP A 96 -15.76 -8.46 10.49
C ASP A 96 -15.53 -9.26 9.19
N GLU A 97 -15.78 -8.67 8.02
CA GLU A 97 -15.44 -9.29 6.73
C GLU A 97 -13.93 -9.45 6.58
N THR A 98 -13.16 -8.46 6.99
CA THR A 98 -11.69 -8.52 7.00
C THR A 98 -11.21 -9.66 7.89
N ILE A 99 -11.73 -9.77 9.12
CA ILE A 99 -11.41 -10.85 10.05
C ILE A 99 -11.74 -12.22 9.45
N LYS A 100 -12.93 -12.36 8.85
CA LYS A 100 -13.35 -13.61 8.21
C LYS A 100 -12.42 -13.98 7.07
N ARG A 101 -12.11 -13.02 6.19
CA ARG A 101 -11.19 -13.26 5.07
C ARG A 101 -9.81 -13.65 5.55
N THR A 102 -9.27 -12.99 6.57
CA THR A 102 -8.01 -13.38 7.21
C THR A 102 -8.08 -14.79 7.81
N ALA A 103 -9.19 -15.15 8.45
CA ALA A 103 -9.40 -16.49 8.99
C ALA A 103 -9.43 -17.55 7.88
N ASP A 104 -9.93 -17.22 6.69
CA ASP A 104 -10.02 -18.11 5.53
C ASP A 104 -8.71 -18.19 4.70
N MET A 105 -7.67 -17.40 5.04
CA MET A 105 -6.38 -17.44 4.34
C MET A 105 -5.56 -18.67 4.74
N GLU A 106 -5.62 -19.72 3.91
CA GLU A 106 -4.87 -20.97 4.14
C GLU A 106 -3.36 -20.75 4.35
N ALA A 107 -2.76 -19.82 3.62
CA ALA A 107 -1.33 -19.51 3.79
C ALA A 107 -0.98 -18.91 5.16
N LEU A 108 -1.93 -18.20 5.79
CA LEU A 108 -1.72 -17.50 7.04
C LEU A 108 -2.09 -18.35 8.27
N LYS A 109 -3.02 -19.30 8.12
CA LYS A 109 -3.50 -20.17 9.21
C LYS A 109 -2.35 -20.84 10.01
N PRO A 110 -1.33 -21.47 9.39
CA PRO A 110 -0.27 -22.14 10.14
C PRO A 110 0.55 -21.18 11.01
N ILE A 111 0.82 -19.98 10.51
CA ILE A 111 1.58 -18.95 11.23
C ILE A 111 0.80 -18.49 12.45
N LEU A 112 -0.48 -18.17 12.28
CA LEU A 112 -1.34 -17.72 13.38
C LEU A 112 -1.51 -18.81 14.44
N GLN A 113 -1.74 -20.06 14.03
CA GLN A 113 -1.87 -21.21 14.94
C GLN A 113 -0.57 -21.48 15.71
N HIS A 114 0.58 -21.48 15.03
CA HIS A 114 1.89 -21.68 15.66
C HIS A 114 2.17 -20.65 16.76
N ASN A 115 1.70 -19.42 16.58
CA ASN A 115 1.88 -18.31 17.54
C ASN A 115 0.72 -18.15 18.53
N GLY A 116 -0.25 -19.09 18.56
CA GLY A 116 -1.40 -19.02 19.46
C GLY A 116 -2.23 -17.73 19.29
N MET A 117 -2.39 -17.28 18.05
CA MET A 117 -3.10 -16.05 17.69
C MET A 117 -4.28 -16.39 16.79
N SER A 118 -5.47 -15.89 17.12
CA SER A 118 -6.62 -15.97 16.22
C SER A 118 -6.54 -14.90 15.13
N ALA A 119 -7.22 -15.11 14.01
CA ALA A 119 -7.35 -14.09 12.96
C ALA A 119 -7.97 -12.78 13.49
N ARG A 120 -8.93 -12.89 14.43
CA ARG A 120 -9.53 -11.71 15.08
C ARG A 120 -8.49 -10.94 15.90
N GLU A 121 -7.72 -11.61 16.75
CA GLU A 121 -6.66 -10.97 17.52
C GLU A 121 -5.60 -10.33 16.61
N PHE A 122 -5.23 -11.00 15.52
CA PHE A 122 -4.29 -10.49 14.55
C PHE A 122 -4.78 -9.19 13.91
N VAL A 123 -5.97 -9.22 13.28
CA VAL A 123 -6.55 -8.07 12.59
C VAL A 123 -6.82 -6.93 13.55
N MET A 124 -7.46 -7.19 14.69
CA MET A 124 -7.71 -6.16 15.72
C MET A 124 -6.40 -5.55 16.22
N GLY A 125 -5.37 -6.38 16.43
CA GLY A 125 -4.06 -5.94 16.88
C GLY A 125 -3.38 -4.98 15.91
N ILE A 126 -3.22 -5.38 14.65
CA ILE A 126 -2.52 -4.57 13.64
C ILE A 126 -3.31 -3.30 13.26
N THR A 127 -4.64 -3.38 13.20
CA THR A 127 -5.49 -2.21 12.87
C THR A 127 -5.50 -1.20 14.01
N THR A 128 -5.64 -1.65 15.25
CA THR A 128 -5.58 -0.78 16.44
C THR A 128 -4.21 -0.15 16.60
N PHE A 129 -3.14 -0.94 16.40
CA PHE A 129 -1.78 -0.43 16.38
C PHE A 129 -1.60 0.64 15.31
N GLY A 130 -2.00 0.35 14.06
CA GLY A 130 -1.86 1.28 12.94
C GLY A 130 -2.62 2.59 13.14
N LEU A 131 -3.87 2.52 13.62
CA LEU A 131 -4.66 3.71 13.95
C LEU A 131 -3.98 4.55 15.05
N THR A 132 -3.60 3.89 16.14
CA THR A 132 -2.96 4.56 17.30
C THR A 132 -1.65 5.21 16.87
N SER A 133 -0.79 4.50 16.13
CA SER A 133 0.50 5.03 15.67
C SER A 133 0.33 6.18 14.68
N ALA A 134 -0.61 6.09 13.74
CA ALA A 134 -0.84 7.13 12.75
C ALA A 134 -1.31 8.44 13.41
N VAL A 135 -2.26 8.35 14.34
CA VAL A 135 -2.74 9.51 15.11
C VAL A 135 -1.62 10.09 15.98
N MET A 136 -0.79 9.24 16.62
CA MET A 136 0.34 9.71 17.42
C MET A 136 1.43 10.42 16.60
N GLN A 137 1.66 10.00 15.35
CA GLN A 137 2.66 10.59 14.45
C GLN A 137 2.15 11.86 13.75
N HIS A 138 0.85 11.97 13.51
CA HIS A 138 0.21 13.13 12.90
C HIS A 138 -0.87 13.75 13.82
N PRO A 139 -0.50 14.23 15.01
CA PRO A 139 -1.48 14.57 16.06
C PRO A 139 -2.37 15.79 15.79
N ALA A 140 -2.24 16.49 14.66
CA ALA A 140 -3.15 17.60 14.32
C ALA A 140 -3.09 17.97 12.83
N GLN A 141 -4.12 17.60 12.07
CA GLN A 141 -4.61 18.43 10.96
C GLN A 141 -6.14 18.56 10.96
N ASP A 142 -6.88 17.54 11.44
CA ASP A 142 -8.33 17.63 11.66
C ASP A 142 -8.78 16.73 12.84
N SER A 143 -8.51 17.17 14.08
CA SER A 143 -8.86 16.44 15.30
C SER A 143 -10.37 16.22 15.50
N LYS A 144 -11.21 16.98 14.80
CA LYS A 144 -12.67 16.92 14.94
C LYS A 144 -13.29 15.63 14.38
N ASN A 145 -12.59 14.97 13.46
CA ASN A 145 -13.05 13.74 12.80
C ASN A 145 -12.24 12.49 13.22
N MET A 146 -11.22 12.65 14.07
CA MET A 146 -10.44 11.52 14.56
C MET A 146 -11.14 10.87 15.76
N PRO A 147 -11.22 9.53 15.81
CA PRO A 147 -11.77 8.85 16.97
C PRO A 147 -10.87 9.08 18.20
N GLN A 148 -11.49 9.13 19.38
CA GLN A 148 -10.73 9.18 20.62
C GLN A 148 -10.01 7.83 20.81
N LEU A 149 -8.68 7.87 20.87
CA LEU A 149 -7.86 6.68 21.08
C LEU A 149 -8.00 6.15 22.51
N ASN A 150 -7.88 4.84 22.66
CA ASN A 150 -7.70 4.20 23.96
C ASN A 150 -6.36 4.66 24.60
N PRO A 151 -6.38 5.29 25.80
CA PRO A 151 -5.18 5.84 26.44
C PRO A 151 -4.16 4.77 26.87
N ASP A 152 -4.61 3.54 27.13
CA ASP A 152 -3.70 2.44 27.47
C ASP A 152 -2.85 2.03 26.27
N ASN A 153 -3.40 2.10 25.05
CA ASN A 153 -2.64 1.83 23.82
C ASN A 153 -1.62 2.93 23.56
N VAL A 154 -2.00 4.19 23.75
CA VAL A 154 -1.06 5.32 23.63
C VAL A 154 0.12 5.13 24.58
N LYS A 155 -0.16 4.82 25.85
CA LYS A 155 0.88 4.55 26.86
C LYS A 155 1.73 3.32 26.50
N LEU A 156 1.12 2.26 25.99
CA LEU A 156 1.82 1.05 25.57
C LEU A 156 2.83 1.36 24.44
N LEU A 157 2.42 2.08 23.40
CA LEU A 157 3.29 2.45 22.29
C LEU A 157 4.39 3.43 22.73
N GLN A 158 4.05 4.44 23.54
CA GLN A 158 5.04 5.40 24.08
C GLN A 158 6.10 4.74 24.97
N SER A 159 5.76 3.68 25.69
CA SER A 159 6.71 2.93 26.53
C SER A 159 7.56 1.92 25.75
N HIS A 160 7.22 1.64 24.49
CA HIS A 160 7.88 0.66 23.62
C HIS A 160 8.21 1.28 22.26
N GLN A 161 8.88 2.45 22.26
CA GLN A 161 9.11 3.23 21.03
C GLN A 161 9.94 2.47 20.00
N ALA A 162 10.99 1.76 20.45
CA ALA A 162 11.83 0.96 19.56
C ALA A 162 11.04 -0.16 18.89
N GLN A 163 10.21 -0.88 19.64
CA GLN A 163 9.36 -1.94 19.11
C GLN A 163 8.24 -1.39 18.21
N THR A 164 7.70 -0.21 18.54
CA THR A 164 6.73 0.50 17.71
C THR A 164 7.33 0.82 16.34
N GLN A 165 8.53 1.40 16.30
CA GLN A 165 9.21 1.72 15.05
C GLN A 165 9.59 0.46 14.26
N ALA A 166 10.05 -0.59 14.93
CA ALA A 166 10.37 -1.86 14.28
C ALA A 166 9.13 -2.50 13.63
N LEU A 167 7.99 -2.47 14.31
CA LEU A 167 6.73 -2.99 13.76
C LEU A 167 6.26 -2.18 12.55
N ILE A 168 6.33 -0.85 12.60
CA ILE A 168 6.00 0.02 11.46
C ILE A 168 6.84 -0.36 10.24
N GLN A 169 8.17 -0.48 10.41
CA GLN A 169 9.07 -0.88 9.34
C GLN A 169 8.76 -2.29 8.82
N ALA A 170 8.48 -3.24 9.71
CA ALA A 170 8.17 -4.62 9.35
C ALA A 170 6.87 -4.73 8.52
N MET A 171 5.88 -3.88 8.79
CA MET A 171 4.63 -3.81 8.01
C MET A 171 4.78 -3.08 6.67
N GLY A 172 5.99 -2.65 6.29
CA GLY A 172 6.24 -1.92 5.04
C GLY A 172 6.12 -0.40 5.18
N GLY A 173 6.10 0.14 6.41
CA GLY A 173 6.21 1.56 6.69
C GLY A 173 7.61 2.10 6.38
N SER A 174 7.87 2.29 5.08
CA SER A 174 8.89 3.18 4.53
C SER A 174 8.15 4.27 3.79
N GLU A 175 8.61 5.51 3.90
CA GLU A 175 8.11 6.67 3.17
C GLU A 175 7.93 6.37 1.67
N GLY A 176 6.91 6.99 1.08
CA GLY A 176 6.36 6.61 -0.22
C GLY A 176 7.37 6.32 -1.33
N GLU A 177 6.98 5.37 -2.17
CA GLU A 177 7.52 5.14 -3.51
C GLU A 177 7.29 6.37 -4.39
N GLY A 178 8.04 7.44 -4.13
CA GLY A 178 8.38 8.46 -5.09
C GLY A 178 9.45 7.93 -6.03
N GLN A 179 9.14 6.88 -6.79
CA GLN A 179 9.96 6.48 -7.93
C GLN A 179 9.26 6.99 -9.19
N GLN A 180 9.39 8.31 -9.40
CA GLN A 180 9.34 8.89 -10.74
C GLN A 180 10.27 8.05 -11.62
N SER A 181 9.68 7.23 -12.47
CA SER A 181 10.36 6.60 -13.59
C SER A 181 10.66 7.71 -14.59
N ALA A 182 11.73 8.46 -14.36
CA ALA A 182 12.37 9.24 -15.39
C ALA A 182 13.14 8.25 -16.27
N THR A 183 12.66 8.03 -17.48
CA THR A 183 13.40 7.36 -18.54
C THR A 183 12.83 7.81 -19.88
N PRO A 184 13.62 7.91 -20.96
CA PRO A 184 15.07 8.09 -21.08
C PRO A 184 15.49 9.53 -21.46
#